data_AF-A0A8S3IY19-F1
#
_entry.id   AF-A0A8S3IY19-F1
#
_cell.length_a   1.000
_cell.length_b   1.000
_cell.length_c   1.000
_cell.angle_alpha   90.00
_cell.angle_beta   90.00
_cell.angle_gamma   90.00
#
_symmetry.space_group_name_H-M   'P 1'
#
loop_
_entity.id
_entity.type
_entity.pdbx_description
1 polymer ?
#
loop_
_entity_poly.entity_id
_entity_poly.type
_entity_poly.pdbx_seq_one_letter_code
_entity_poly.pdbx_strand_id
1 'polypeptide(L)'
;MVVSIRSPTSTLLDSGPLLINGTGTNYSYTSLGRVNAGVTLSGNSSYIQITGLTRIGTNSWPYTVAVWINPTKITGGTIMHLSSRIDGAQPNAWCLPIMGLTSIGQIAINSWNNTNVPITGPIVQLNSWIHVAAT
;
A
#
# COMPACT_ATOMS: atom_id res chain seq x y z
N MET A 1 -10.01 -11.79 5.19
CA MET A 1 -9.08 -12.11 4.08
C MET A 1 -7.73 -11.55 4.49
N VAL A 2 -6.65 -12.35 4.50
CA VAL A 2 -5.32 -11.90 4.94
C VAL A 2 -4.36 -12.11 3.78
N VAL A 3 -3.78 -11.02 3.28
CA VAL A 3 -2.69 -11.03 2.30
C VAL A 3 -1.45 -10.50 3.00
N SER A 4 -0.37 -11.26 2.95
CA SER A 4 0.92 -10.95 3.55
C SER A 4 1.99 -11.10 2.48
N ILE A 5 2.41 -9.97 1.89
CA ILE A 5 3.57 -9.98 1.01
C ILE A 5 4.81 -9.84 1.88
N ARG A 6 5.64 -10.88 1.90
CA ARG A 6 6.98 -10.86 2.49
C ARG A 6 7.95 -11.26 1.41
N SER A 7 9.01 -10.46 1.20
CA SER A 7 9.99 -10.74 0.13
C SER A 7 11.38 -11.09 0.65
N PRO A 8 11.56 -12.18 1.42
CA PRO A 8 12.89 -12.69 1.76
C PRO A 8 13.52 -13.50 0.61
N THR A 9 12.75 -13.92 -0.40
CA THR A 9 13.14 -14.91 -1.42
C THR A 9 12.96 -14.42 -2.86
N SER A 10 13.16 -13.12 -3.11
CA SER A 10 13.01 -12.51 -4.45
C SER A 10 11.66 -12.78 -5.13
N THR A 11 10.59 -12.86 -4.33
CA THR A 11 9.22 -13.05 -4.82
C THR A 11 8.24 -12.06 -4.17
N LEU A 12 7.18 -11.74 -4.90
CA LEU A 12 6.00 -11.00 -4.43
C LEU A 12 4.83 -11.94 -4.11
N LEU A 13 5.10 -13.24 -3.98
CA LEU A 13 4.12 -14.23 -3.59
C LEU A 13 3.63 -13.96 -2.16
N ASP A 14 2.31 -13.93 -1.99
CA ASP A 14 1.66 -13.93 -0.69
C ASP A 14 2.14 -15.13 0.14
N SER A 15 2.73 -14.83 1.30
CA SER A 15 3.13 -15.84 2.28
C SER A 15 1.95 -16.30 3.15
N GLY A 16 0.77 -15.70 2.98
CA GLY A 16 -0.49 -16.09 3.58
C GLY A 16 -1.20 -17.23 2.83
N PRO A 17 -2.40 -17.62 3.30
CA PRO A 17 -3.12 -18.77 2.77
C PRO A 17 -3.70 -18.56 1.36
N LEU A 18 -3.68 -17.33 0.83
CA LEU A 18 -4.30 -17.02 -0.45
C LEU A 18 -3.36 -17.22 -1.63
N LEU A 19 -2.04 -17.25 -1.37
CA LEU A 19 -1.01 -17.51 -2.39
C LEU A 19 -1.14 -16.59 -3.62
N ILE A 20 -1.66 -15.37 -3.42
CA ILE A 20 -1.79 -14.36 -4.46
C ILE A 20 -0.39 -13.93 -4.89
N ASN A 21 -0.10 -14.04 -6.18
CA ASN A 21 1.16 -13.59 -6.72
C ASN A 21 1.07 -12.11 -7.15
N GLY A 22 1.93 -11.27 -6.57
CA GLY A 22 2.04 -9.87 -6.98
C GLY A 22 2.86 -9.69 -8.26
N THR A 23 2.64 -8.56 -8.92
CA THR A 23 3.47 -8.05 -10.02
C THR A 23 3.96 -6.65 -9.67
N GLY A 24 4.86 -6.07 -10.45
CA GLY A 24 5.33 -4.72 -10.18
C GLY A 24 6.19 -4.15 -11.28
N THR A 25 6.53 -2.88 -11.14
CA THR A 25 7.40 -2.13 -12.05
C THR A 25 8.37 -1.30 -11.23
N ASN A 26 9.64 -1.22 -11.68
CA ASN A 26 10.71 -0.46 -11.05
C ASN A 26 10.82 -0.67 -9.53
N TYR A 27 10.86 -1.95 -9.14
CA TYR A 27 11.06 -2.37 -7.76
C TYR A 27 12.28 -3.29 -7.66
N SER A 28 12.92 -3.29 -6.50
CA SER A 28 14.04 -4.19 -6.20
C SER A 28 13.91 -4.75 -4.79
N TYR A 29 14.21 -6.03 -4.62
CA TYR A 29 14.29 -6.65 -3.30
C TYR A 29 15.47 -6.09 -2.50
N THR A 30 15.30 -5.98 -1.18
CA THR A 30 16.34 -5.51 -0.27
C THR A 30 16.29 -6.22 1.06
N SER A 31 17.46 -6.42 1.68
CA SER A 31 17.60 -6.91 3.05
C SER A 31 17.53 -5.79 4.09
N LEU A 32 17.44 -4.53 3.69
CA LEU A 32 17.33 -3.37 4.60
C LEU A 32 15.93 -3.22 5.24
N GLY A 33 15.00 -4.09 4.86
CA GLY A 33 13.63 -4.14 5.35
C GLY A 33 13.46 -4.67 6.78
N ARG A 34 12.23 -4.57 7.30
CA ARG A 34 11.85 -5.26 8.54
C ARG A 34 12.12 -6.77 8.39
N VAL A 35 12.71 -7.40 9.41
CA VAL A 35 13.10 -8.84 9.41
C VAL A 35 13.95 -9.26 8.19
N ASN A 36 14.87 -8.38 7.77
CA ASN A 36 15.78 -8.57 6.64
C ASN A 36 15.07 -8.84 5.29
N ALA A 37 13.85 -8.31 5.12
CA ALA A 37 13.06 -8.48 3.92
C ALA A 37 12.31 -7.18 3.59
N GLY A 38 12.42 -6.72 2.35
CA GLY A 38 11.73 -5.53 1.90
C GLY A 38 11.80 -5.36 0.39
N VAL A 39 11.07 -4.36 -0.08
CA VAL A 39 11.09 -3.93 -1.48
C VAL A 39 11.32 -2.42 -1.51
N THR A 40 12.27 -2.00 -2.32
CA THR A 40 12.50 -0.59 -2.64
C THR A 40 11.76 -0.27 -3.94
N LEU A 41 11.04 0.85 -3.95
CA LEU A 41 10.43 1.42 -5.14
C LEU A 41 11.27 2.64 -5.56
N SER A 42 11.75 2.66 -6.81
CA SER A 42 12.61 3.74 -7.31
C SER A 42 12.21 4.18 -8.71
N GLY A 43 12.37 5.48 -9.00
CA GLY A 43 11.98 6.08 -10.28
C GLY A 43 10.61 6.76 -10.25
N ASN A 44 10.20 7.32 -11.39
CA ASN A 44 8.97 8.14 -11.48
C ASN A 44 7.68 7.31 -11.53
N SER A 45 7.76 6.06 -12.00
CA SER A 45 6.64 5.12 -12.01
C SER A 45 7.11 3.79 -11.44
N SER A 46 6.86 3.57 -10.16
CA SER A 46 7.30 2.38 -9.41
C SER A 46 6.19 1.90 -8.50
N TYR A 47 5.81 0.63 -8.59
CA TYR A 47 4.72 0.07 -7.80
C TYR A 47 4.81 -1.45 -7.69
N ILE A 48 4.14 -1.97 -6.67
CA ILE A 48 3.75 -3.37 -6.55
C ILE A 48 2.23 -3.42 -6.68
N GLN A 49 1.74 -4.42 -7.39
CA GLN A 49 0.34 -4.65 -7.61
C GLN A 49 -0.04 -6.06 -7.19
N ILE A 50 -1.17 -6.16 -6.50
CA ILE A 50 -1.86 -7.42 -6.22
C ILE A 50 -3.29 -7.32 -6.74
N THR A 51 -3.80 -8.45 -7.21
CA THR A 51 -5.16 -8.58 -7.75
C THR A 51 -5.91 -9.69 -7.01
N GLY A 52 -7.21 -9.84 -7.26
CA GLY A 52 -8.01 -10.90 -6.62
C GLY A 52 -8.51 -10.57 -5.20
N LEU A 53 -8.39 -9.31 -4.74
CA LEU A 53 -8.94 -8.86 -3.47
C LEU A 53 -10.45 -8.56 -3.61
N THR A 54 -11.30 -9.56 -3.37
CA THR A 54 -12.74 -9.47 -3.69
C THR A 54 -13.60 -8.73 -2.65
N ARG A 55 -13.07 -8.45 -1.45
CA ARG A 55 -13.85 -7.89 -0.32
C ARG A 55 -13.28 -6.59 0.26
N ILE A 56 -12.13 -6.13 -0.22
CA ILE A 56 -11.56 -4.86 0.24
C ILE A 56 -12.36 -3.70 -0.37
N GLY A 57 -12.78 -2.75 0.47
CA GLY A 57 -13.62 -1.62 0.03
C GLY A 57 -15.08 -1.96 -0.25
N THR A 58 -15.56 -3.15 0.14
CA THR A 58 -16.98 -3.54 0.01
C THR A 58 -17.76 -3.13 1.25
N ASN A 59 -18.95 -2.55 1.08
CA ASN A 59 -19.85 -2.17 2.18
C ASN A 59 -20.14 -3.37 3.11
N SER A 60 -20.12 -3.15 4.42
CA SER A 60 -20.31 -4.17 5.47
C SER A 60 -19.23 -5.27 5.55
N TRP A 61 -18.09 -5.10 4.87
CA TRP A 61 -16.95 -5.98 4.99
C TRP A 61 -15.77 -5.24 5.65
N PRO A 62 -15.58 -5.41 6.98
CA PRO A 62 -14.45 -4.78 7.65
C PRO A 62 -13.13 -5.32 7.09
N TYR A 63 -12.15 -4.43 7.00
CA TYR A 63 -10.82 -4.76 6.50
C TYR A 63 -9.76 -4.01 7.30
N THR A 64 -8.56 -4.55 7.33
CA THR A 64 -7.39 -3.89 7.90
C THR A 64 -6.29 -3.92 6.88
N VAL A 65 -5.58 -2.80 6.72
CA VAL A 65 -4.34 -2.75 5.94
C VAL A 65 -3.22 -2.30 6.85
N ALA A 66 -2.09 -2.98 6.77
CA ALA A 66 -0.90 -2.63 7.54
C ALA A 66 0.35 -2.76 6.68
N VAL A 67 1.28 -1.82 6.85
CA VAL A 67 2.52 -1.77 6.07
C VAL A 67 3.66 -1.17 6.90
N TRP A 68 4.86 -1.71 6.72
CA TRP A 68 6.10 -1.07 7.16
C TRP A 68 6.65 -0.24 6.01
N ILE A 69 6.91 1.05 6.26
CA ILE A 69 7.52 1.94 5.27
C ILE A 69 8.75 2.65 5.87
N ASN A 70 9.67 3.02 4.99
CA ASN A 70 10.83 3.85 5.30
C ASN A 70 10.92 4.94 4.21
N PRO A 71 10.22 6.08 4.39
CA PRO A 71 10.08 7.08 3.34
C PRO A 71 11.36 7.90 3.15
N THR A 72 11.80 8.04 1.90
CA THR A 72 12.89 8.95 1.50
C THR A 72 12.38 10.35 1.12
N LYS A 73 11.05 10.51 0.99
CA LYS A 73 10.34 11.77 0.80
C LYS A 73 9.02 11.71 1.57
N ILE A 74 8.66 12.80 2.25
CA ILE A 74 7.43 12.85 3.06
C ILE A 74 6.43 13.92 2.60
N THR A 75 6.79 14.80 1.68
CA THR A 75 5.89 15.86 1.20
C THR A 75 4.97 15.33 0.10
N GLY A 76 3.81 14.80 0.52
CA GLY A 76 2.81 14.24 -0.38
C GLY A 76 3.12 12.81 -0.86
N GLY A 77 2.17 12.23 -1.59
CA GLY A 77 2.33 10.96 -2.29
C GLY A 77 1.37 9.87 -1.83
N THR A 78 1.25 8.83 -2.64
CA THR A 78 0.41 7.66 -2.37
C THR A 78 1.28 6.49 -1.91
N ILE A 79 0.94 5.90 -0.78
CA ILE A 79 1.57 4.68 -0.28
C ILE A 79 0.81 3.45 -0.81
N MET A 80 -0.52 3.51 -0.78
CA MET A 80 -1.38 2.44 -1.25
C MET A 80 -2.64 3.05 -1.87
N HIS A 81 -2.99 2.58 -3.07
CA HIS A 81 -4.28 2.85 -3.68
C HIS A 81 -5.03 1.53 -3.92
N LEU A 82 -6.35 1.61 -3.92
CA LEU A 82 -7.23 0.54 -4.32
C LEU A 82 -7.97 0.96 -5.58
N SER A 83 -8.02 0.08 -6.58
CA SER A 83 -8.63 0.36 -7.88
C SER A 83 -9.44 -0.84 -8.36
N SER A 84 -10.53 -0.58 -9.09
CA SER A 84 -11.31 -1.62 -9.77
C SER A 84 -10.63 -2.19 -11.01
N ARG A 85 -9.51 -1.61 -11.45
CA ARG A 85 -8.75 -2.00 -12.64
C ARG A 85 -7.26 -2.02 -12.40
N ILE A 86 -6.56 -2.85 -13.17
CA ILE A 86 -5.11 -3.03 -13.06
C ILE A 86 -4.28 -1.81 -13.49
N ASP A 87 -4.87 -0.92 -14.29
CA ASP A 87 -4.23 0.27 -14.85
C ASP A 87 -4.37 1.53 -13.97
N GLY A 88 -4.83 1.40 -12.72
CA GLY A 88 -4.91 2.53 -11.78
C GLY A 88 -6.12 3.46 -11.97
N ALA A 89 -7.16 2.96 -12.64
CA ALA A 89 -8.42 3.60 -13.04
C ALA A 89 -8.36 4.58 -14.23
N GLN A 90 -9.38 4.42 -15.07
CA GLN A 90 -9.70 5.12 -16.31
C GLN A 90 -11.16 5.63 -16.20
N PRO A 91 -11.70 6.38 -17.17
CA PRO A 91 -13.12 6.74 -17.17
C PRO A 91 -14.02 5.50 -16.97
N ASN A 92 -15.05 5.62 -16.13
CA ASN A 92 -15.98 4.55 -15.72
C ASN A 92 -15.41 3.48 -14.76
N ALA A 93 -14.34 3.78 -14.03
CA ALA A 93 -13.79 2.93 -12.96
C ALA A 93 -13.61 3.71 -11.66
N TRP A 94 -13.42 3.01 -10.54
CA TRP A 94 -13.15 3.66 -9.26
C TRP A 94 -11.71 3.40 -8.79
N CYS A 95 -11.11 4.41 -8.17
CA CYS A 95 -9.80 4.37 -7.53
C CYS A 95 -9.81 5.24 -6.28
N LEU A 96 -9.19 4.76 -5.21
CA LEU A 96 -9.13 5.42 -3.93
C LEU A 96 -7.71 5.32 -3.36
N PRO A 97 -7.02 6.43 -3.07
CA PRO A 97 -5.75 6.40 -2.35
C PRO A 97 -6.00 6.08 -0.87
N ILE A 98 -6.07 4.80 -0.51
CA ILE A 98 -6.41 4.35 0.84
C ILE A 98 -5.35 4.71 1.89
N MET A 99 -4.10 4.91 1.49
CA MET A 99 -3.04 5.40 2.36
C MET A 99 -2.06 6.27 1.59
N GLY A 100 -1.65 7.39 2.18
CA GLY A 100 -0.69 8.31 1.58
C GLY A 100 -0.09 9.26 2.60
N LEU A 101 0.60 10.28 2.09
CA LEU A 101 1.18 11.35 2.87
C LEU A 101 0.53 12.69 2.49
N THR A 102 0.26 13.54 3.47
CA THR A 102 -0.18 14.92 3.23
C THR A 102 1.00 15.78 2.77
N SER A 103 0.72 17.02 2.34
CA SER A 103 1.76 17.99 1.95
C SER A 103 2.77 18.31 3.06
N ILE A 104 2.37 18.12 4.33
CA ILE A 104 3.24 18.30 5.51
C ILE A 104 3.79 16.99 6.07
N GLY A 105 3.56 15.86 5.39
CA GLY A 105 4.10 14.54 5.75
C GLY A 105 3.35 13.80 6.84
N GLN A 106 2.09 14.14 7.10
CA GLN A 106 1.23 13.29 7.93
C GLN A 106 0.81 12.03 7.17
N ILE A 107 0.67 10.90 7.87
CA ILE A 107 -0.09 9.77 7.32
C ILE A 107 -1.53 10.23 7.05
N ALA A 108 -2.02 10.01 5.84
CA ALA A 108 -3.43 10.16 5.49
C ALA A 108 -3.99 8.80 5.11
N ILE A 109 -5.10 8.41 5.72
CA ILE A 109 -5.85 7.18 5.43
C ILE A 109 -7.21 7.59 4.89
N ASN A 110 -7.67 6.92 3.84
CA ASN A 110 -8.97 7.13 3.23
C ASN A 110 -9.72 5.80 3.17
N SER A 111 -11.01 5.83 3.51
CA SER A 111 -11.93 4.72 3.30
C SER A 111 -13.16 5.16 2.52
N TRP A 112 -13.89 4.22 1.94
CA TRP A 112 -15.10 4.48 1.17
C TRP A 112 -16.33 3.97 1.90
N ASN A 113 -17.26 4.88 2.21
CA ASN A 113 -18.60 4.57 2.67
C ASN A 113 -19.61 5.48 1.96
N ASN A 114 -19.76 5.30 0.65
CA ASN A 114 -20.49 6.21 -0.28
C ASN A 114 -19.87 7.61 -0.44
N THR A 115 -18.98 8.00 0.47
CA THR A 115 -18.09 9.16 0.39
C THR A 115 -16.68 8.76 0.83
N ASN A 116 -15.67 9.55 0.43
CA ASN A 116 -14.33 9.42 0.98
C ASN A 116 -14.31 9.88 2.45
N VAL A 117 -13.81 9.04 3.36
CA VAL A 117 -13.65 9.36 4.79
C VAL A 117 -12.15 9.45 5.12
N PRO A 118 -11.58 10.67 5.21
CA PRO A 118 -10.17 10.85 5.53
C PRO A 118 -9.89 10.85 7.04
N ILE A 119 -8.79 10.24 7.46
CA ILE A 119 -8.21 10.35 8.79
C ILE A 119 -6.73 10.71 8.63
N THR A 120 -6.27 11.74 9.34
CA THR A 120 -4.86 12.16 9.36
C THR A 120 -4.20 11.78 10.67
N GLY A 121 -3.03 11.16 10.57
CA GLY A 121 -2.18 10.79 11.69
C GLY A 121 -1.03 11.77 11.94
N PRO A 122 0.04 11.32 12.62
CA PRO A 122 1.22 12.13 12.91
C PRO A 122 2.07 12.38 11.65
N ILE A 123 2.93 13.40 11.72
CA ILE A 123 3.99 13.64 10.75
C ILE A 123 5.02 12.51 10.87
N VAL A 124 5.37 11.89 9.74
CA VAL A 124 6.35 10.81 9.69
C VAL A 124 7.77 11.36 9.54
N GLN A 125 8.75 10.61 10.06
CA GLN A 125 10.16 10.95 9.92
C GLN A 125 10.73 10.37 8.63
N LEU A 126 11.63 11.12 8.00
CA LEU A 126 12.42 10.64 6.87
C LEU A 126 13.41 9.55 7.31
N ASN A 127 13.67 8.60 6.42
CA ASN A 127 14.69 7.56 6.58
C ASN A 127 14.55 6.74 7.88
N SER A 128 13.34 6.63 8.40
CA SER A 128 13.01 5.86 9.60
C SER A 128 11.90 4.87 9.31
N TRP A 129 12.07 3.64 9.79
CA TRP A 129 11.04 2.60 9.68
C TRP A 129 9.85 2.92 10.57
N ILE A 130 8.68 2.98 9.96
CA ILE A 130 7.40 3.16 10.66
C ILE A 130 6.44 2.04 10.28
N HIS A 131 5.62 1.63 11.23
CA HIS A 131 4.50 0.72 11.02
C HIS A 131 3.21 1.52 10.97
N VAL A 132 2.47 1.40 9.87
CA VAL A 132 1.19 2.07 9.69
C VAL A 132 0.11 1.01 9.58
N ALA A 133 -0.97 1.16 10.34
CA ALA A 133 -2.14 0.30 10.28
C ALA A 133 -3.42 1.14 10.20
N ALA A 134 -4.35 0.71 9.36
CA ALA A 134 -5.69 1.26 9.20
C ALA A 134 -6.72 0.15 9.38
N THR A 135 -7.71 0.37 10.24
CA THR A 135 -8.74 -0.61 10.64
C THR A 135 -10.14 -0.04 10.51
#